data_AF-X1AAK5-F1
#
_entry.id   AF-X1AAK5-F1
#
_cell.length_a   1.000
_cell.length_b   1.000
_cell.length_c   1.000
_cell.angle_alpha   90.00
_cell.angle_beta   90.00
_cell.angle_gamma   90.00
#
_symmetry.space_group_name_H-M   'P 1'
#
loop_
_entity.id
_entity.type
_entity.pdbx_description
1 polymer ?
#
loop_
_entity_poly.entity_id
_entity_poly.type
_entity_poly.pdbx_seq_one_letter_code
_entity_poly.pdbx_strand_id
1 'polypeptide(L)'
;MRETGFVTHSEYQKHIRGEWRTIHDLWPHIRHYMASYAQPGGFTLGSIPYAGADGFLTEDNANLAWNDTLKVLEVLAPTGNVYIGKGVIGAGTSTGDYNVYVGYGAGAANTLGTWNVIVGYHAGVKNTTGLQNTLIGYFAGSKITTSQLNTCIGAHAGDSLT
;
A
#
# COMPACT_ATOMS: atom_id res chain seq x y z
N MET A 1 -22.99 28.97 58.93
CA MET A 1 -22.15 27.85 59.38
C MET A 1 -22.45 26.68 58.46
N ARG A 2 -21.50 26.23 57.63
CA ARG A 2 -21.73 25.04 56.79
C ARG A 2 -21.29 23.83 57.59
N GLU A 3 -22.24 22.97 57.95
CA GLU A 3 -21.99 21.68 58.60
C GLU A 3 -21.14 20.83 57.65
N THR A 4 -19.90 20.54 58.04
CA THR A 4 -19.09 19.51 57.38
C THR A 4 -19.54 18.15 57.89
N GLY A 5 -20.68 17.67 57.39
CA GLY A 5 -21.19 16.34 57.70
C GLY A 5 -20.27 15.26 57.14
N PHE A 6 -19.81 14.35 58.01
CA PHE A 6 -19.07 13.16 57.60
C PHE A 6 -20.01 12.21 56.83
N VAL A 7 -19.69 11.93 55.57
CA VAL A 7 -20.45 10.99 54.72
C VAL A 7 -20.26 9.57 55.26
N THR A 8 -21.35 8.81 55.43
CA THR A 8 -21.24 7.43 55.92
C THR A 8 -20.56 6.53 54.88
N HIS A 9 -19.89 5.46 55.31
CA HIS A 9 -19.17 4.56 54.39
C HIS A 9 -20.09 3.99 53.29
N SER A 10 -21.37 3.75 53.59
CA SER A 10 -22.34 3.23 52.61
C SER A 10 -22.75 4.27 51.56
N GLU A 11 -22.84 5.55 51.94
CA GLU A 11 -23.10 6.67 51.04
C GLU A 11 -21.89 6.96 50.14
N TYR A 12 -20.69 6.88 50.70
CA TYR A 12 -19.44 6.98 49.93
C TYR A 12 -19.36 5.88 48.86
N GLN A 13 -19.70 4.64 49.21
CA GLN A 13 -19.75 3.51 48.26
C GLN A 13 -20.84 3.67 47.20
N LYS A 14 -21.98 4.30 47.51
CA LYS A 14 -23.02 4.62 46.52
C LYS A 14 -22.57 5.73 45.57
N HIS A 15 -21.90 6.75 46.09
CA HIS A 15 -21.34 7.84 45.30
C HIS A 15 -20.30 7.32 44.30
N ILE A 16 -19.33 6.54 44.79
CA ILE A 16 -18.32 5.88 43.94
C ILE A 16 -18.99 5.03 42.85
N ARG A 17 -19.95 4.18 43.20
CA ARG A 17 -20.67 3.34 42.21
C ARG A 17 -21.44 4.17 41.17
N GLY A 18 -21.96 5.33 41.56
CA GLY A 18 -22.60 6.27 40.64
C GLY A 18 -21.60 6.89 39.66
N GLU A 19 -20.45 7.35 40.17
CA GLU A 19 -19.37 7.93 39.36
C GLU A 19 -18.77 6.90 38.38
N TRP A 20 -18.57 5.65 38.80
CA TRP A 20 -18.12 4.57 37.90
C TRP A 20 -19.11 4.31 36.77
N ARG A 21 -20.41 4.43 37.04
CA ARG A 21 -21.46 4.30 36.03
C ARG A 21 -21.36 5.44 35.01
N THR A 22 -21.10 6.66 35.46
CA THR A 22 -20.88 7.82 34.58
C THR A 22 -19.61 7.67 33.73
N ILE A 23 -18.51 7.19 34.29
CA ILE A 23 -17.27 6.91 33.55
C ILE A 23 -17.50 5.82 32.49
N HIS A 24 -18.22 4.77 32.84
CA HIS A 24 -18.57 3.69 31.92
C HIS A 24 -19.45 4.18 30.77
N ASP A 25 -20.41 5.06 31.05
CA ASP A 25 -21.31 5.63 30.04
C ASP A 25 -20.59 6.67 29.14
N LEU A 26 -19.52 7.30 29.63
CA LEU A 26 -18.66 8.18 28.84
C LEU A 26 -17.65 7.44 27.94
N TRP A 27 -17.35 6.18 28.24
CA TRP A 27 -16.35 5.38 27.53
C TRP A 27 -16.60 5.27 26.01
N PRO A 28 -17.84 5.02 25.53
CA PRO A 28 -18.14 5.01 24.09
C PRO A 28 -17.92 6.38 23.43
N HIS A 29 -18.24 7.48 24.11
CA HIS A 29 -18.08 8.84 23.58
C HIS A 29 -16.61 9.25 23.51
N ILE A 30 -15.81 8.89 24.53
CA ILE A 30 -14.37 9.13 24.53
C ILE A 30 -13.69 8.33 23.41
N ARG A 31 -14.08 7.06 23.19
CA ARG A 31 -13.54 6.26 22.07
C ARG A 31 -13.83 6.87 20.70
N HIS A 32 -15.04 7.40 20.51
CA HIS A 32 -15.41 8.06 19.26
C HIS A 32 -14.67 9.40 19.08
N TYR A 33 -14.50 10.15 20.16
CA TYR A 33 -13.74 11.41 20.16
C TYR A 33 -12.25 11.16 19.89
N MET A 34 -11.60 10.19 20.53
CA MET A 34 -10.17 9.93 20.28
C MET A 34 -9.88 9.41 18.86
N ALA A 35 -10.83 8.71 18.22
CA ALA A 35 -10.72 8.30 16.83
C ALA A 35 -10.65 9.50 15.84
N SER A 36 -11.20 10.66 16.21
CA SER A 36 -11.12 11.88 15.37
C SER A 36 -9.85 12.71 15.57
N TYR A 37 -8.98 12.35 16.53
CA TYR A 37 -7.71 13.06 16.81
C TYR A 37 -6.44 12.36 16.28
N ALA A 38 -6.57 11.28 15.52
CA ALA A 38 -5.42 10.68 14.83
C ALA A 38 -4.83 11.69 13.83
N GLN A 39 -3.63 12.19 14.09
CA GLN A 39 -2.96 13.24 13.30
C GLN A 39 -2.62 12.73 11.88
N PRO A 40 -2.75 13.58 10.84
CA PRO A 40 -2.36 13.23 9.48
C PRO A 40 -0.84 13.21 9.38
N GLY A 41 -0.23 12.04 9.58
CA GLY A 41 1.23 11.90 9.47
C GLY A 41 1.85 10.63 10.03
N GLY A 42 1.10 9.76 10.71
CA GLY A 42 1.57 8.45 11.15
C GLY A 42 0.50 7.38 10.89
N PHE A 43 0.93 6.21 10.42
CA PHE A 43 0.06 5.08 10.08
C PHE A 43 -1.02 4.86 11.16
N THR A 44 -2.29 4.99 10.78
CA THR A 44 -3.42 4.67 11.65
C THR A 44 -3.52 3.16 11.84
N LEU A 45 -3.93 2.73 13.04
CA LEU A 45 -4.29 1.34 13.30
C LEU A 45 -5.58 1.02 12.52
N GLY A 46 -5.39 0.54 11.30
CA GLY A 46 -6.38 0.27 10.27
C GLY A 46 -5.65 -0.38 9.11
N SER A 47 -5.42 -1.69 9.21
CA SER A 47 -4.97 -2.52 8.10
C SER A 47 -5.83 -2.23 6.86
N ILE A 48 -5.17 -1.97 5.73
CA ILE A 48 -5.71 -1.78 4.37
C ILE A 48 -7.14 -2.33 4.19
N PRO A 49 -8.21 -1.50 4.23
CA PRO A 49 -9.56 -1.98 3.94
C PRO A 49 -9.90 -1.76 2.46
N TYR A 50 -9.85 -2.83 1.66
CA TYR A 50 -10.62 -2.96 0.43
C TYR A 50 -11.65 -4.08 0.66
N ALA A 51 -12.89 -3.71 0.92
CA ALA A 51 -13.96 -4.64 1.25
C ALA A 51 -14.71 -5.07 -0.02
N GLY A 52 -14.23 -6.15 -0.65
CA GLY A 52 -15.15 -7.15 -1.22
C GLY A 52 -15.82 -7.93 -0.07
N ALA A 53 -16.76 -8.82 -0.39
CA ALA A 53 -17.55 -9.57 0.61
C ALA A 53 -16.71 -10.36 1.64
N ASP A 54 -15.41 -10.55 1.36
CA ASP A 54 -14.55 -11.50 2.09
C ASP A 54 -13.38 -10.84 2.84
N GLY A 55 -13.19 -9.51 2.72
CA GLY A 55 -12.28 -8.74 3.58
C GLY A 55 -10.79 -9.11 3.49
N PHE A 56 -10.02 -8.25 2.80
CA PHE A 56 -8.61 -8.37 2.44
C PHE A 56 -8.40 -9.16 1.14
N LEU A 57 -7.78 -8.50 0.15
CA LEU A 57 -7.32 -9.04 -1.15
C LEU A 57 -8.14 -10.24 -1.64
N THR A 58 -9.20 -10.00 -2.44
CA THR A 58 -9.93 -11.08 -3.09
C THR A 58 -8.92 -12.01 -3.78
N GLU A 59 -9.08 -13.32 -3.55
CA GLU A 59 -8.05 -14.37 -3.57
C GLU A 59 -7.20 -14.52 -4.84
N ASP A 60 -7.44 -13.70 -5.87
CA ASP A 60 -6.76 -13.83 -7.16
C ASP A 60 -5.86 -12.64 -7.57
N ASN A 61 -6.11 -11.36 -7.23
CA ASN A 61 -5.67 -10.27 -8.15
C ASN A 61 -5.14 -8.92 -7.57
N ALA A 62 -4.65 -8.83 -6.34
CA ALA A 62 -4.30 -7.51 -5.79
C ALA A 62 -2.81 -7.13 -5.93
N ASN A 63 -2.48 -6.37 -6.97
CA ASN A 63 -1.18 -5.71 -7.08
C ASN A 63 -1.16 -4.47 -6.19
N LEU A 64 -0.16 -4.35 -5.34
CA LEU A 64 0.02 -3.20 -4.44
C LEU A 64 0.97 -2.19 -5.09
N ALA A 65 0.49 -1.06 -5.62
CA ALA A 65 1.34 -0.07 -6.28
C ALA A 65 1.27 1.30 -5.58
N TRP A 66 2.40 2.01 -5.52
CA TRP A 66 2.40 3.39 -5.02
C TRP A 66 2.03 4.36 -6.14
N ASN A 67 0.88 5.01 -6.02
CA ASN A 67 0.44 6.03 -6.97
C ASN A 67 1.12 7.37 -6.64
N ASP A 68 2.04 7.81 -7.50
CA ASP A 68 2.75 9.08 -7.32
C ASP A 68 1.87 10.32 -7.54
N THR A 69 0.77 10.20 -8.27
CA THR A 69 -0.20 11.28 -8.51
C THR A 69 -1.12 11.47 -7.31
N LEU A 70 -1.67 10.37 -6.79
CA LEU A 70 -2.63 10.38 -5.69
C LEU A 70 -1.97 10.30 -4.31
N LYS A 71 -0.66 10.02 -4.24
CA LYS A 71 0.12 9.83 -3.00
C LYS A 71 -0.46 8.76 -2.07
N VAL A 72 -1.06 7.72 -2.67
CA VAL A 72 -1.66 6.59 -1.96
C VAL A 72 -1.22 5.27 -2.55
N LEU A 73 -1.40 4.20 -1.78
CA LEU A 73 -1.24 2.83 -2.21
C LEU A 73 -2.52 2.39 -2.91
N GLU A 74 -2.44 1.99 -4.18
CA GLU A 74 -3.59 1.60 -5.00
C GLU A 74 -3.56 0.11 -5.37
N VAL A 75 -4.76 -0.45 -5.57
CA VAL A 75 -4.96 -1.80 -6.09
C VAL A 75 -5.33 -1.67 -7.57
N LEU A 76 -4.51 -2.23 -8.45
CA LEU A 76 -4.71 -2.18 -9.90
C LEU A 76 -5.49 -3.42 -10.37
N ALA A 77 -6.37 -3.24 -11.36
CA ALA A 77 -7.26 -4.27 -11.93
C ALA A 77 -6.62 -5.48 -12.66
N PRO A 78 -5.32 -5.54 -13.02
CA PRO A 78 -4.71 -6.76 -13.58
C PRO A 78 -4.28 -7.74 -12.50
N THR A 79 -4.15 -9.00 -12.90
CA THR A 79 -3.97 -10.16 -12.05
C THR A 79 -2.48 -10.53 -11.87
N GLY A 80 -2.07 -10.92 -10.66
CA GLY A 80 -0.79 -11.59 -10.40
C GLY A 80 0.52 -10.80 -10.57
N ASN A 81 0.53 -9.45 -10.51
CA ASN A 81 1.75 -8.66 -10.55
C ASN A 81 2.29 -8.25 -9.15
N VAL A 82 3.60 -7.98 -9.07
CA VAL A 82 4.26 -7.42 -7.88
C VAL A 82 4.91 -6.09 -8.26
N TYR A 83 4.49 -4.98 -7.65
CA TYR A 83 5.04 -3.65 -7.92
C TYR A 83 5.62 -3.04 -6.64
N ILE A 84 6.92 -2.81 -6.59
CA ILE A 84 7.60 -2.28 -5.41
C ILE A 84 8.57 -1.17 -5.83
N GLY A 85 8.24 0.07 -5.53
CA GLY A 85 9.12 1.21 -5.81
C GLY A 85 8.36 2.41 -6.35
N LYS A 86 8.95 3.59 -6.16
CA LYS A 86 8.38 4.84 -6.67
C LYS A 86 8.52 4.90 -8.21
N GLY A 87 7.46 5.33 -8.91
CA GLY A 87 7.44 5.42 -10.37
C GLY A 87 7.49 4.07 -11.10
N VAL A 88 7.23 2.95 -10.39
CA VAL A 88 6.94 1.66 -11.03
C VAL A 88 5.58 1.80 -11.70
N ILE A 89 5.54 1.57 -13.03
CA ILE A 89 4.37 1.79 -13.88
C ILE A 89 3.86 3.25 -13.77
N GLY A 90 4.42 4.12 -14.61
CA GLY A 90 4.10 5.54 -14.60
C GLY A 90 2.67 5.78 -15.04
N ALA A 91 1.78 6.07 -14.08
CA ALA A 91 0.43 6.63 -14.25
C ALA A 91 -0.57 5.87 -15.16
N GLY A 92 -0.16 4.81 -15.84
CA GLY A 92 -1.00 4.00 -16.70
C GLY A 92 -1.25 2.65 -16.06
N THR A 93 -2.51 2.29 -15.87
CA THR A 93 -2.89 0.91 -15.57
C THR A 93 -2.26 -0.01 -16.62
N SER A 94 -1.18 -0.73 -16.28
CA SER A 94 -0.77 -1.90 -17.06
C SER A 94 -2.03 -2.75 -17.24
N THR A 95 -2.35 -3.23 -18.43
CA THR A 95 -3.35 -4.30 -18.60
C THR A 95 -2.69 -5.67 -18.66
N GLY A 96 -1.36 -5.72 -18.53
CA GLY A 96 -0.58 -6.96 -18.53
C GLY A 96 -0.55 -7.62 -17.15
N ASP A 97 -0.65 -8.94 -17.17
CA ASP A 97 -0.68 -9.80 -15.99
C ASP A 97 0.70 -10.41 -15.67
N TYR A 98 0.89 -10.90 -14.44
CA TYR A 98 2.03 -11.74 -14.05
C TYR A 98 3.43 -11.13 -14.22
N ASN A 99 3.61 -9.85 -13.90
CA ASN A 99 4.87 -9.12 -13.92
C ASN A 99 5.42 -8.86 -12.51
N VAL A 100 6.74 -8.84 -12.35
CA VAL A 100 7.41 -8.45 -11.10
C VAL A 100 8.27 -7.24 -11.38
N TYR A 101 7.88 -6.05 -10.90
CA TYR A 101 8.66 -4.83 -11.01
C TYR A 101 9.10 -4.31 -9.64
N VAL A 102 10.41 -4.24 -9.43
CA VAL A 102 10.99 -3.81 -8.15
C VAL A 102 12.11 -2.79 -8.39
N GLY A 103 11.96 -1.57 -7.87
CA GLY A 103 12.95 -0.50 -7.97
C GLY A 103 12.37 0.82 -8.45
N TYR A 104 13.09 1.92 -8.23
CA TYR A 104 12.66 3.24 -8.70
C TYR A 104 12.58 3.28 -10.23
N GLY A 105 11.41 3.59 -10.79
CA GLY A 105 11.20 3.70 -12.23
C GLY A 105 11.36 2.39 -13.01
N ALA A 106 11.33 1.23 -12.34
CA ALA A 106 11.37 -0.07 -12.99
C ALA A 106 10.09 -0.29 -13.81
N GLY A 107 10.21 -0.62 -15.09
CA GLY A 107 9.06 -0.86 -15.97
C GLY A 107 8.11 0.35 -16.13
N ALA A 108 8.60 1.58 -15.94
CA ALA A 108 7.77 2.78 -15.87
C ALA A 108 6.91 3.04 -17.12
N ALA A 109 7.34 2.59 -18.30
CA ALA A 109 6.58 2.75 -19.55
C ALA A 109 5.72 1.53 -19.92
N ASN A 110 5.62 0.49 -19.07
CA ASN A 110 4.90 -0.73 -19.45
C ASN A 110 3.40 -0.49 -19.55
N THR A 111 2.83 -0.80 -20.70
CA THR A 111 1.39 -0.63 -20.98
C THR A 111 0.67 -1.96 -21.14
N LEU A 112 1.27 -2.90 -21.89
CA LEU A 112 0.66 -4.19 -22.26
C LEU A 112 1.55 -5.41 -21.96
N GLY A 113 2.76 -5.21 -21.43
CA GLY A 113 3.71 -6.31 -21.21
C GLY A 113 3.23 -7.28 -20.11
N THR A 114 3.34 -8.58 -20.38
CA THR A 114 2.95 -9.70 -19.51
C THR A 114 4.17 -10.61 -19.29
N TRP A 115 4.25 -11.26 -18.12
CA TRP A 115 5.32 -12.21 -17.76
C TRP A 115 6.73 -11.64 -17.68
N ASN A 116 6.89 -10.37 -17.32
CA ASN A 116 8.21 -9.76 -17.17
C ASN A 116 8.69 -9.74 -15.71
N VAL A 117 9.98 -9.96 -15.48
CA VAL A 117 10.66 -9.74 -14.20
C VAL A 117 11.65 -8.60 -14.39
N ILE A 118 11.38 -7.42 -13.83
CA ILE A 118 12.21 -6.23 -13.97
C ILE A 118 12.60 -5.70 -12.58
N VAL A 119 13.87 -5.82 -12.22
CA VAL A 119 14.36 -5.47 -10.89
C VAL A 119 15.57 -4.54 -11.00
N GLY A 120 15.47 -3.32 -10.48
CA GLY A 120 16.56 -2.35 -10.44
C GLY A 120 16.12 -0.92 -10.71
N TYR A 121 17.01 0.03 -10.41
CA TYR A 121 16.79 1.44 -10.74
C TYR A 121 16.72 1.63 -12.26
N HIS A 122 15.58 2.09 -12.75
CA HIS A 122 15.29 2.28 -14.18
C HIS A 122 15.56 1.06 -15.09
N ALA A 123 15.54 -0.15 -14.52
CA ALA A 123 15.53 -1.37 -15.32
C ALA A 123 14.27 -1.40 -16.19
N GLY A 124 14.41 -1.76 -17.47
CA GLY A 124 13.30 -1.86 -18.42
C GLY A 124 12.41 -0.62 -18.49
N VAL A 125 12.93 0.58 -18.18
CA VAL A 125 12.14 1.81 -18.03
C VAL A 125 11.33 2.17 -19.28
N LYS A 126 11.80 1.77 -20.47
CA LYS A 126 11.12 1.98 -21.76
C LYS A 126 10.34 0.77 -22.27
N ASN A 127 10.28 -0.33 -21.53
CA ASN A 127 9.53 -1.51 -21.96
C ASN A 127 8.05 -1.15 -22.01
N THR A 128 7.42 -1.20 -23.18
CA THR A 128 6.01 -0.83 -23.40
C THR A 128 5.14 -2.07 -23.59
N THR A 129 5.54 -2.98 -24.48
CA THR A 129 4.79 -4.20 -24.82
C THR A 129 5.65 -5.46 -24.86
N GLY A 130 6.89 -5.40 -24.37
CA GLY A 130 7.76 -6.56 -24.28
C GLY A 130 7.19 -7.63 -23.35
N LEU A 131 7.38 -8.89 -23.74
CA LEU A 131 6.84 -10.06 -23.04
C LEU A 131 7.98 -10.97 -22.59
N GLN A 132 7.82 -11.63 -21.45
CA GLN A 132 8.73 -12.69 -21.00
C GLN A 132 10.20 -12.23 -20.87
N ASN A 133 10.44 -10.99 -20.46
CA ASN A 133 11.80 -10.49 -20.22
C ASN A 133 12.20 -10.60 -18.75
N THR A 134 13.44 -10.99 -18.48
CA THR A 134 14.08 -10.92 -17.17
C THR A 134 15.19 -9.87 -17.21
N LEU A 135 14.95 -8.69 -16.60
CA LEU A 135 15.85 -7.55 -16.61
C LEU A 135 16.23 -7.20 -15.17
N ILE A 136 17.46 -7.52 -14.74
CA ILE A 136 17.90 -7.35 -13.35
C ILE A 136 19.19 -6.53 -13.30
N GLY A 137 19.14 -5.32 -12.74
CA GLY A 137 20.30 -4.45 -12.56
C GLY A 137 20.00 -2.97 -12.79
N TYR A 138 20.95 -2.11 -12.43
CA TYR A 138 20.89 -0.67 -12.70
C TYR A 138 20.81 -0.43 -14.22
N PHE A 139 19.71 0.17 -14.71
CA PHE A 139 19.42 0.36 -16.13
C PHE A 139 19.47 -0.90 -17.00
N ALA A 140 19.28 -2.11 -16.44
CA ALA A 140 19.24 -3.32 -17.28
C ALA A 140 18.08 -3.24 -18.30
N GLY A 141 18.39 -3.44 -19.58
CA GLY A 141 17.42 -3.42 -20.68
C GLY A 141 16.68 -2.09 -20.81
N SER A 142 17.30 -0.95 -20.46
CA SER A 142 16.60 0.35 -20.39
C SER A 142 16.06 0.84 -21.73
N LYS A 143 16.55 0.29 -22.84
CA LYS A 143 16.11 0.61 -24.21
C LYS A 143 15.21 -0.45 -24.85
N ILE A 144 14.95 -1.58 -24.17
CA ILE A 144 13.99 -2.57 -24.65
C ILE A 144 12.62 -1.90 -24.65
N THR A 145 11.95 -1.87 -25.80
CA THR A 145 10.61 -1.31 -25.93
C THR A 145 9.58 -2.42 -26.16
N THR A 146 9.82 -3.26 -27.17
CA THR A 146 8.89 -4.34 -27.57
C THR A 146 9.54 -5.71 -27.60
N SER A 147 10.87 -5.79 -27.44
CA SER A 147 11.61 -7.06 -27.44
C SER A 147 11.07 -8.06 -26.42
N GLN A 148 11.19 -9.35 -26.73
CA GLN A 148 10.63 -10.46 -25.95
C GLN A 148 11.69 -11.52 -25.68
N LEU A 149 11.49 -12.32 -24.63
CA LEU A 149 12.33 -13.47 -24.29
C LEU A 149 13.80 -13.12 -23.98
N ASN A 150 14.06 -11.92 -23.47
CA ASN A 150 15.42 -11.49 -23.12
C ASN A 150 15.75 -11.79 -21.67
N THR A 151 16.99 -12.19 -21.40
CA THR A 151 17.56 -12.24 -20.04
C THR A 151 18.76 -11.31 -19.97
N CYS A 152 18.63 -10.20 -19.26
CA CYS A 152 19.66 -9.20 -19.05
C CYS A 152 19.93 -9.07 -17.56
N ILE A 153 21.11 -9.46 -17.10
CA ILE A 153 21.49 -9.41 -15.70
C ILE A 153 22.80 -8.64 -15.57
N GLY A 154 22.80 -7.57 -14.77
CA GLY A 154 23.93 -6.66 -14.57
C GLY A 154 23.59 -5.21 -14.88
N ALA A 155 24.43 -4.29 -14.40
CA ALA A 155 24.28 -2.87 -14.72
C ALA A 155 24.46 -2.64 -16.23
N HIS A 156 23.52 -1.92 -16.86
CA HIS A 156 23.50 -1.63 -18.31
C HIS A 156 23.45 -2.86 -19.23
N ALA A 157 23.18 -4.05 -18.70
CA ALA A 157 23.06 -5.25 -19.51
C ALA A 157 21.89 -5.10 -20.49
N GLY A 158 22.10 -5.44 -21.77
CA GLY A 158 21.03 -5.39 -22.77
C GLY A 158 20.58 -3.98 -23.20
N ASP A 159 21.35 -2.92 -22.88
CA ASP A 159 21.01 -1.53 -23.27
C ASP A 159 21.03 -1.26 -24.79
N SER A 160 21.48 -2.22 -25.59
CA SER A 160 21.43 -2.15 -27.06
C SER A 160 20.34 -3.04 -27.65
N LEU A 161 19.63 -3.82 -26.83
CA LEU A 161 18.47 -4.59 -27.26
C LEU A 161 17.29 -3.63 -27.38
N THR A 162 16.63 -3.63 -28.54
CA THR A 162 15.46 -2.79 -28.87
C THR A 162 14.22 -3.67 -28.95
#